data_AF-A0A4Y2K427-F1
#
_entry.id   AF-A0A4Y2K427-F1
#
_cell.length_a   1.000
_cell.length_b   1.000
_cell.length_c   1.000
_cell.angle_alpha   90.00
_cell.angle_beta   90.00
_cell.angle_gamma   90.00
#
_symmetry.space_group_name_H-M   'P 1'
#
loop_
_entity.id
_entity.type
_entity.pdbx_description
1 polymer ?
#
loop_
_entity_poly.entity_id
_entity_poly.type
_entity_poly.pdbx_seq_one_letter_code
_entity_poly.pdbx_strand_id
1 'polypeptide(L)'
;MFLRLDTLQAPKVSHSSLISSKLEARVYIGDQEINKLGNFSFPLIIDNSDAVIAALDNVKNVSCGLKEKVGIKGTLQLICELLKTLVNNSDVNSEAVNFLMEQVAFLGSKKFARRYSSDIMIFSSLMYIIAPSAYRFLRQSGYLVLPHPNTINHDCTKYIVSPQLEQLDSYFLLYIKQKFKYLEEKEQVVILMLDEVHIKEYFDYKDCSTSCMSYDSETSASSAQDFMVKSIVSQYKDAVHILPVHTVSGNVLHEFIKEK
;
A
#
# COMPACT_ATOMS: atom_id res chain seq x y z
N MET A 1 -45.32 -11.68 -20.80
CA MET A 1 -44.60 -11.58 -19.51
C MET A 1 -43.66 -12.77 -19.44
N PHE A 2 -42.36 -12.56 -19.64
CA PHE A 2 -41.37 -13.64 -19.62
C PHE A 2 -40.31 -13.30 -18.59
N LEU A 3 -40.30 -14.06 -17.49
CA LEU A 3 -39.46 -13.89 -16.32
C LEU A 3 -38.55 -15.11 -16.21
N ARG A 4 -37.23 -14.91 -16.30
CA ARG A 4 -36.26 -15.96 -15.97
C ARG A 4 -35.89 -15.82 -14.49
N LEU A 5 -36.52 -16.65 -13.67
CA LEU A 5 -36.31 -16.69 -12.22
C LEU A 5 -35.15 -17.65 -11.90
N ASP A 6 -34.11 -17.16 -11.24
CA ASP A 6 -33.11 -18.02 -10.59
C ASP A 6 -33.70 -18.48 -9.24
N THR A 7 -33.91 -19.79 -9.08
CA THR A 7 -34.77 -20.35 -8.02
C THR A 7 -34.05 -20.81 -6.75
N LEU A 8 -32.80 -20.38 -6.49
CA LEU A 8 -32.02 -20.94 -5.39
C LEU A 8 -32.15 -20.22 -4.03
N GLN A 9 -32.68 -18.99 -3.97
CA GLN A 9 -33.08 -18.28 -2.73
C GLN A 9 -33.72 -16.95 -3.17
N ALA A 10 -35.00 -16.70 -2.81
CA ALA A 10 -35.82 -15.52 -3.16
C ALA A 10 -35.57 -14.92 -4.58
N PRO A 11 -36.48 -15.10 -5.55
CA PRO A 11 -36.21 -14.77 -6.96
C PRO A 11 -35.73 -13.33 -7.17
N LYS A 12 -34.43 -13.13 -7.38
CA LYS A 12 -33.86 -11.88 -7.86
C LYS A 12 -33.94 -11.88 -9.38
N VAL A 13 -34.68 -10.93 -9.95
CA VAL A 13 -34.83 -10.79 -11.40
C VAL A 13 -33.50 -10.31 -11.96
N SER A 14 -32.79 -11.17 -12.69
CA SER A 14 -31.50 -10.81 -13.27
C SER A 14 -31.65 -9.90 -14.49
N HIS A 15 -32.70 -10.13 -15.28
CA HIS A 15 -33.00 -9.38 -16.49
C HIS A 15 -34.52 -9.31 -16.66
N SER A 16 -35.06 -8.13 -17.02
CA SER A 16 -36.47 -7.98 -17.38
C SER A 16 -36.63 -7.02 -18.54
N SER A 17 -37.58 -7.29 -19.42
CA SER A 17 -38.01 -6.34 -20.45
C SER A 17 -39.44 -5.88 -20.17
N LEU A 18 -39.66 -4.57 -20.22
CA LEU A 18 -40.96 -3.95 -20.09
C LEU A 18 -41.37 -3.42 -21.46
N ILE A 19 -42.53 -3.87 -21.95
CA ILE A 19 -43.09 -3.40 -23.22
C ILE A 19 -44.30 -2.53 -22.87
N SER A 20 -44.23 -1.25 -23.26
CA SER A 20 -45.32 -0.30 -23.03
C SER A 20 -46.48 -0.54 -24.01
N SER A 21 -47.66 0.01 -23.71
CA SER A 21 -48.83 -0.02 -24.61
C SER A 21 -48.60 0.71 -25.93
N LYS A 22 -47.51 1.47 -26.06
CA LYS A 22 -47.06 2.15 -27.29
C LYS A 22 -46.03 1.33 -28.08
N LEU A 23 -45.86 0.04 -27.77
CA LEU A 23 -44.85 -0.84 -28.36
C LEU A 23 -43.40 -0.38 -28.10
N GLU A 24 -43.16 0.36 -27.01
CA GLU A 24 -41.80 0.73 -26.59
C GLU A 24 -41.24 -0.35 -25.67
N ALA A 25 -40.15 -0.99 -26.09
CA ALA A 25 -39.38 -1.91 -25.27
C ALA A 25 -38.36 -1.16 -24.42
N ARG A 26 -38.37 -1.40 -23.11
CA ARG A 26 -37.32 -1.03 -22.15
C ARG A 26 -36.71 -2.30 -21.58
N VAL A 27 -35.40 -2.30 -21.39
CA VAL A 27 -34.66 -3.45 -20.87
C VAL A 27 -33.99 -3.07 -19.57
N TYR A 28 -34.12 -3.94 -18.57
CA TYR A 28 -33.57 -3.80 -17.24
C TYR A 28 -32.64 -4.98 -16.95
N ILE A 29 -31.47 -4.72 -16.36
CA ILE A 29 -30.60 -5.72 -15.74
C ILE A 29 -30.59 -5.44 -14.24
N GLY A 30 -31.08 -6.38 -13.44
CA GLY A 30 -31.44 -6.12 -12.05
C GLY A 30 -32.44 -4.96 -11.96
N ASP A 31 -32.06 -3.92 -11.21
CA ASP A 31 -32.87 -2.72 -10.99
C ASP A 31 -32.51 -1.55 -11.93
N GLN A 32 -31.55 -1.72 -12.86
CA GLN A 32 -31.06 -0.65 -13.72
C GLN A 32 -31.61 -0.72 -15.15
N GLU A 33 -32.15 0.39 -15.64
CA GLU A 33 -32.60 0.57 -17.03
C GLU A 33 -31.40 0.77 -17.97
N ILE A 34 -31.42 0.08 -19.11
CA ILE A 34 -30.35 0.15 -20.11
C ILE A 34 -30.81 0.98 -21.29
N ASN A 35 -30.06 2.04 -21.59
CA ASN A 35 -30.35 2.94 -22.71
C ASN A 35 -29.74 2.46 -24.05
N LYS A 36 -28.74 1.57 -24.02
CA LYS A 36 -28.08 1.05 -25.23
C LYS A 36 -27.52 -0.35 -25.01
N LEU A 37 -27.83 -1.29 -25.91
CA LEU A 37 -27.29 -2.65 -25.88
C LEU A 37 -26.93 -3.12 -27.30
N GLY A 38 -25.63 -3.24 -27.58
CA GLY A 38 -25.13 -3.55 -28.92
C GLY A 38 -25.55 -2.47 -29.93
N ASN A 39 -26.26 -2.89 -30.98
CA ASN A 39 -26.76 -2.01 -32.04
C ASN A 39 -28.14 -1.39 -31.73
N PHE A 40 -28.74 -1.71 -30.58
CA PHE A 40 -30.08 -1.25 -30.22
C PHE A 40 -30.00 -0.11 -29.20
N SER A 41 -30.68 1.00 -29.48
CA SER A 41 -30.96 2.08 -28.53
C SER A 41 -32.35 1.89 -27.93
N PHE A 42 -32.45 2.00 -26.61
CA PHE A 42 -33.73 1.93 -25.89
C PHE A 42 -34.16 3.32 -25.42
N PRO A 43 -35.46 3.63 -25.38
CA PRO A 43 -36.59 2.74 -25.70
C PRO A 43 -36.69 2.40 -27.19
N LEU A 44 -36.86 1.10 -27.49
CA LEU A 44 -36.94 0.60 -28.87
C LEU A 44 -38.41 0.53 -29.27
N ILE A 45 -38.79 1.17 -30.39
CA ILE A 45 -40.12 1.01 -30.97
C ILE A 45 -40.16 -0.34 -31.70
N ILE A 46 -41.04 -1.23 -31.25
CA ILE A 46 -41.14 -2.60 -31.76
C ILE A 46 -42.06 -2.62 -32.97
N ASP A 47 -41.48 -2.68 -34.17
CA ASP A 47 -42.23 -2.84 -35.42
C ASP A 47 -42.41 -4.31 -35.83
N ASN A 48 -41.54 -5.22 -35.35
CA ASN A 48 -41.55 -6.64 -35.71
C ASN A 48 -41.16 -7.54 -34.53
N SER A 49 -41.78 -8.71 -34.42
CA SER A 49 -41.47 -9.74 -33.41
C SER A 49 -40.02 -10.23 -33.49
N ASP A 50 -39.43 -10.22 -34.68
CA ASP A 50 -38.02 -10.59 -34.89
C ASP A 50 -37.05 -9.59 -34.23
N ALA A 51 -37.42 -8.31 -34.15
CA ALA A 51 -36.61 -7.29 -33.49
C ALA A 51 -36.54 -7.51 -31.97
N VAL A 52 -37.64 -8.00 -31.38
CA VAL A 52 -37.69 -8.38 -29.97
C VAL A 52 -36.82 -9.61 -29.73
N ILE A 53 -36.91 -10.63 -30.58
CA ILE A 53 -36.10 -11.85 -30.48
C ILE A 53 -34.61 -11.50 -30.64
N ALA A 54 -34.23 -10.65 -31.59
CA ALA A 54 -32.85 -10.22 -31.79
C ALA A 54 -32.31 -9.39 -30.62
N ALA A 55 -33.11 -8.50 -30.05
CA ALA A 55 -32.73 -7.76 -28.84
C ALA A 55 -32.57 -8.70 -27.63
N LEU A 56 -33.46 -9.68 -27.47
CA LEU A 56 -33.41 -10.69 -26.41
C LEU A 56 -32.22 -11.64 -26.56
N ASP A 57 -31.89 -12.07 -27.78
CA ASP A 57 -30.70 -12.87 -28.06
C ASP A 57 -29.43 -12.07 -27.78
N ASN A 58 -29.41 -10.76 -28.03
CA ASN A 58 -28.29 -9.91 -27.60
C ASN A 58 -28.19 -9.79 -26.08
N VAL A 59 -29.30 -9.64 -25.34
CA VAL A 59 -29.28 -9.67 -23.87
C VAL A 59 -28.75 -11.02 -23.35
N LYS A 60 -29.22 -12.12 -23.95
CA LYS A 60 -28.75 -13.48 -23.64
C LYS A 60 -27.27 -13.64 -23.95
N ASN A 61 -26.78 -13.13 -25.09
CA ASN A 61 -25.38 -13.15 -25.51
C ASN A 61 -24.49 -12.26 -24.65
N VAL A 62 -25.01 -11.16 -24.08
CA VAL A 62 -24.28 -10.37 -23.07
C VAL A 62 -24.15 -11.18 -21.77
N SER A 63 -25.19 -11.90 -21.34
CA SER A 63 -25.14 -12.77 -20.16
C SER A 63 -24.27 -14.03 -20.33
N CYS A 64 -24.26 -14.63 -21.53
CA CYS A 64 -23.44 -15.80 -21.87
C CYS A 64 -22.01 -15.43 -22.26
N GLY A 65 -21.81 -14.27 -22.92
CA GLY A 65 -20.51 -13.76 -23.32
C GLY A 65 -19.62 -13.41 -22.13
N LEU A 66 -20.22 -13.02 -20.99
CA LEU A 66 -19.53 -12.86 -19.72
C LEU A 66 -19.07 -14.19 -19.09
N LYS A 67 -19.75 -15.31 -19.40
CA LYS A 67 -19.42 -16.64 -18.84
C LYS A 67 -18.46 -17.45 -19.70
N GLU A 68 -18.43 -17.26 -21.02
CA GLU A 68 -17.67 -18.16 -21.93
C GLU A 68 -16.57 -17.50 -22.78
N LYS A 69 -16.48 -16.16 -22.86
CA LYS A 69 -15.45 -15.48 -23.70
C LYS A 69 -14.67 -14.36 -23.05
N VAL A 70 -14.86 -14.10 -21.76
CA VAL A 70 -13.97 -13.22 -21.02
C VAL A 70 -12.94 -14.10 -20.33
N GLY A 71 -11.80 -14.33 -20.99
CA GLY A 71 -10.67 -14.98 -20.32
C GLY A 71 -10.34 -14.23 -19.02
N ILE A 72 -9.74 -14.91 -18.04
CA ILE A 72 -9.43 -14.39 -16.68
C ILE A 72 -8.96 -12.92 -16.69
N LYS A 73 -8.14 -12.56 -17.69
CA LYS A 73 -7.63 -11.20 -17.89
C LYS A 73 -8.71 -10.14 -18.16
N GLY A 74 -9.72 -10.45 -18.97
CA GLY A 74 -10.83 -9.53 -19.24
C GLY A 74 -11.75 -9.35 -18.04
N THR A 75 -11.92 -10.37 -17.21
CA THR A 75 -12.72 -10.28 -15.98
C THR A 75 -12.03 -9.39 -14.96
N LEU A 76 -10.70 -9.55 -14.80
CA LEU A 76 -9.89 -8.67 -13.94
C LEU A 76 -9.93 -7.22 -14.43
N GLN A 77 -9.94 -7.00 -15.74
CA GLN A 77 -10.01 -5.67 -16.31
C GLN A 77 -11.36 -4.99 -16.06
N LEU A 78 -12.46 -5.74 -16.18
CA LEU A 78 -13.80 -5.25 -15.86
C LEU A 78 -13.95 -4.90 -14.37
N ILE A 79 -13.36 -5.68 -13.47
CA ILE A 79 -13.31 -5.36 -12.04
C ILE A 79 -12.57 -4.02 -11.81
N CYS A 80 -11.42 -3.83 -12.46
CA CYS A 80 -10.68 -2.57 -12.35
C CYS A 80 -11.47 -1.37 -12.89
N GLU A 81 -12.25 -1.52 -13.97
CA GLU A 81 -13.09 -0.46 -14.52
C GLU A 81 -14.23 -0.09 -13.57
N LEU A 82 -14.91 -1.08 -12.97
CA LEU A 82 -15.95 -0.84 -11.97
C LEU A 82 -15.42 -0.15 -10.72
N LEU A 83 -14.23 -0.56 -10.25
CA LEU A 83 -13.57 0.10 -9.11
C LEU A 83 -13.23 1.57 -9.42
N LYS A 84 -12.78 1.89 -10.65
CA LYS A 84 -12.56 3.27 -11.07
C LYS A 84 -13.86 4.10 -11.09
N THR A 85 -14.95 3.52 -11.58
CA THR A 85 -16.26 4.19 -11.56
C THR A 85 -16.74 4.49 -10.14
N LEU A 86 -16.44 3.60 -9.18
CA LEU A 86 -16.75 3.84 -7.76
C LEU A 86 -15.96 5.00 -7.16
N VAL A 87 -14.66 5.15 -7.50
CA VAL A 87 -13.86 6.31 -7.06
C VAL A 87 -14.44 7.63 -7.57
N ASN A 88 -14.93 7.64 -8.82
CA ASN A 88 -15.41 8.86 -9.47
C ASN A 88 -16.79 9.32 -8.98
N ASN A 89 -17.62 8.44 -8.41
CA ASN A 89 -18.97 8.76 -7.95
C ASN A 89 -19.03 9.25 -6.48
N SER A 90 -17.86 9.53 -5.89
CA SER A 90 -17.66 10.30 -4.65
C SER A 90 -18.56 9.94 -3.47
N ASP A 91 -18.24 8.84 -2.79
CA ASP A 91 -18.60 8.54 -1.39
C ASP A 91 -17.73 7.43 -0.77
N VAL A 92 -16.68 6.98 -1.48
CA VAL A 92 -15.89 5.80 -1.11
C VAL A 92 -14.45 6.22 -0.82
N ASN A 93 -13.83 5.57 0.17
CA ASN A 93 -12.41 5.77 0.48
C ASN A 93 -11.54 5.42 -0.74
N SER A 94 -11.01 6.46 -1.39
CA SER A 94 -10.24 6.36 -2.62
C SER A 94 -8.94 5.55 -2.44
N GLU A 95 -8.29 5.66 -1.29
CA GLU A 95 -7.06 4.92 -0.97
C GLU A 95 -7.32 3.42 -0.88
N ALA A 96 -8.40 3.04 -0.19
CA ALA A 96 -8.81 1.64 -0.08
C ALA A 96 -9.16 1.04 -1.45
N VAL A 97 -9.85 1.81 -2.30
CA VAL A 97 -10.19 1.37 -3.65
C VAL A 97 -8.94 1.26 -4.54
N ASN A 98 -8.01 2.21 -4.45
CA ASN A 98 -6.74 2.16 -5.15
C ASN A 98 -5.91 0.93 -4.75
N PHE A 99 -5.85 0.62 -3.45
CA PHE A 99 -5.23 -0.60 -2.95
C PHE A 99 -5.86 -1.85 -3.58
N LEU A 100 -7.19 -1.95 -3.59
CA LEU A 100 -7.90 -3.09 -4.18
C LEU A 100 -7.64 -3.21 -5.69
N MET A 101 -7.64 -2.09 -6.42
CA MET A 101 -7.30 -2.07 -7.84
C MET A 101 -5.90 -2.62 -8.09
N GLU A 102 -4.92 -2.27 -7.24
CA GLU A 102 -3.55 -2.76 -7.35
C GLU A 102 -3.47 -4.27 -7.05
N GLN A 103 -4.19 -4.75 -6.02
CA GLN A 103 -4.29 -6.19 -5.72
C GLN A 103 -4.89 -6.99 -6.89
N VAL A 104 -5.95 -6.48 -7.52
CA VAL A 104 -6.57 -7.10 -8.71
C VAL A 104 -5.59 -7.13 -9.89
N ALA A 105 -4.85 -6.03 -10.12
CA ALA A 105 -3.82 -5.97 -11.17
C ALA A 105 -2.70 -7.01 -10.94
N PHE A 106 -2.36 -7.31 -9.69
CA PHE A 106 -1.36 -8.31 -9.36
C PHE A 106 -1.79 -9.76 -9.58
N LEU A 107 -3.09 -10.05 -9.51
CA LEU A 107 -3.63 -11.37 -9.84
C LEU A 107 -3.44 -11.69 -11.34
N GLY A 108 -3.52 -10.67 -12.20
CA GLY A 108 -3.28 -10.80 -13.64
C GLY A 108 -1.81 -10.80 -14.04
N SER A 109 -0.89 -10.52 -13.09
CA SER A 109 0.53 -10.30 -13.35
C SER A 109 1.40 -11.46 -12.85
N LYS A 110 2.45 -11.80 -13.60
CA LYS A 110 3.45 -12.78 -13.17
C LYS A 110 4.16 -12.31 -11.90
N LYS A 111 4.52 -13.22 -11.01
CA LYS A 111 5.15 -12.95 -9.69
C LYS A 111 6.32 -11.95 -9.75
N PHE A 112 7.19 -12.05 -10.75
CA PHE A 112 8.39 -11.20 -10.91
C PHE A 112 8.14 -9.91 -11.71
N ALA A 113 6.96 -9.74 -12.29
CA ALA A 113 6.60 -8.55 -13.06
C ALA A 113 5.78 -7.52 -12.25
N ARG A 114 5.53 -7.80 -10.96
CA ARG A 114 4.74 -6.94 -10.08
C ARG A 114 5.56 -5.72 -9.69
N ARG A 115 5.01 -4.53 -9.97
CA ARG A 115 5.54 -3.24 -9.53
C ARG A 115 4.64 -2.72 -8.45
N TYR A 116 5.18 -2.53 -7.25
CA TYR A 116 4.44 -2.05 -6.09
C TYR A 116 4.45 -0.53 -6.07
N SER A 117 3.30 0.06 -5.74
CA SER A 117 3.17 1.47 -5.43
C SER A 117 3.97 1.83 -4.16
N SER A 118 4.28 3.12 -4.03
CA SER A 118 4.92 3.65 -2.83
C SER A 118 4.11 3.37 -1.57
N ASP A 119 2.78 3.47 -1.65
CA ASP A 119 1.89 3.26 -0.52
C ASP A 119 1.91 1.80 -0.03
N ILE A 120 1.85 0.83 -0.94
CA ILE A 120 2.00 -0.59 -0.59
C ILE A 120 3.39 -0.87 -0.03
N MET A 121 4.44 -0.25 -0.57
CA MET A 121 5.80 -0.41 -0.05
C MET A 121 5.93 0.15 1.37
N ILE A 122 5.40 1.34 1.64
CA ILE A 122 5.42 1.96 2.98
C ILE A 122 4.63 1.08 3.96
N PHE A 123 3.40 0.70 3.61
CA PHE A 123 2.58 -0.19 4.41
C PHE A 123 3.29 -1.51 4.71
N SER A 124 3.86 -2.15 3.68
CA SER A 124 4.55 -3.42 3.83
C SER A 124 5.80 -3.30 4.69
N SER A 125 6.55 -2.21 4.56
CA SER A 125 7.74 -1.94 5.37
C SER A 125 7.38 -1.76 6.84
N LEU A 126 6.37 -0.93 7.14
CA LEU A 126 5.89 -0.72 8.51
C LEU A 126 5.40 -2.03 9.14
N MET A 127 4.58 -2.78 8.40
CA MET A 127 4.00 -4.03 8.89
C MET A 127 5.08 -5.11 9.11
N TYR A 128 6.09 -5.16 8.23
CA TYR A 128 7.22 -6.06 8.37
C TYR A 128 8.12 -5.68 9.57
N ILE A 129 8.34 -4.39 9.82
CA ILE A 129 9.15 -3.92 10.96
C ILE A 129 8.44 -4.21 12.29
N ILE A 130 7.14 -3.93 12.39
CA ILE A 130 6.38 -4.08 13.64
C ILE A 130 6.07 -5.55 13.92
N ALA A 131 5.70 -6.34 12.90
CA ALA A 131 5.26 -7.71 13.07
C ALA A 131 5.74 -8.62 11.91
N PRO A 132 7.04 -9.00 11.87
CA PRO A 132 7.60 -9.79 10.76
C PRO A 132 6.89 -11.15 10.56
N SER A 133 6.46 -11.79 11.66
CA SER A 133 5.77 -13.07 11.64
C SER A 133 4.38 -12.96 11.00
N ALA A 134 3.62 -11.94 11.37
CA ALA A 134 2.30 -11.64 10.80
C ALA A 134 2.41 -11.27 9.32
N TYR A 135 3.39 -10.44 8.97
CA TYR A 135 3.67 -10.09 7.58
C TYR A 135 3.97 -11.34 6.72
N ARG A 136 4.85 -12.22 7.22
CA ARG A 136 5.18 -13.48 6.52
C ARG A 136 3.97 -14.37 6.37
N PHE A 137 3.13 -14.49 7.39
CA PHE A 137 1.88 -15.25 7.34
C PHE A 137 0.91 -14.70 6.29
N LEU A 138 0.61 -13.39 6.31
CA LEU A 138 -0.29 -12.75 5.36
C LEU A 138 0.20 -12.87 3.91
N ARG A 139 1.51 -12.82 3.72
CA ARG A 139 2.11 -13.01 2.41
C ARG A 139 2.05 -14.48 1.94
N GLN A 140 2.29 -15.43 2.84
CA GLN A 140 2.29 -16.86 2.54
C GLN A 140 0.89 -17.42 2.32
N SER A 141 -0.12 -16.88 3.00
CA SER A 141 -1.53 -17.28 2.83
C SER A 141 -2.07 -16.97 1.43
N GLY A 142 -1.45 -16.00 0.73
CA GLY A 142 -1.86 -15.61 -0.62
C GLY A 142 -3.13 -14.75 -0.65
N TYR A 143 -3.68 -14.36 0.51
CA TYR A 143 -4.81 -13.44 0.58
C TYR A 143 -4.46 -12.04 0.05
N LEU A 144 -3.23 -11.60 0.32
CA LEU A 144 -2.70 -10.33 -0.14
C LEU A 144 -1.43 -10.56 -0.95
N VAL A 145 -1.30 -9.85 -2.06
CA VAL A 145 -0.08 -9.80 -2.83
C VAL A 145 0.82 -8.72 -2.25
N LEU A 146 1.77 -9.16 -1.43
CA LEU A 146 2.72 -8.30 -0.74
C LEU A 146 4.17 -8.50 -1.23
N PRO A 147 5.02 -7.45 -1.18
CA PRO A 147 6.44 -7.51 -1.49
C PRO A 147 7.18 -8.64 -0.76
N HIS A 148 8.25 -9.17 -1.34
CA HIS A 148 9.12 -10.07 -0.60
C HIS A 148 9.92 -9.28 0.45
N PRO A 149 10.23 -9.83 1.63
CA PRO A 149 11.11 -9.17 2.60
C PRO A 149 12.42 -8.65 2.00
N ASN A 150 13.04 -9.39 1.07
CA ASN A 150 14.21 -8.92 0.33
C ASN A 150 13.94 -7.64 -0.49
N THR A 151 12.74 -7.47 -1.06
CA THR A 151 12.35 -6.26 -1.79
C THR A 151 12.23 -5.08 -0.82
N ILE A 152 11.58 -5.31 0.35
CA ILE A 152 11.49 -4.31 1.43
C ILE A 152 12.90 -3.92 1.87
N ASN A 153 13.73 -4.91 2.23
CA ASN A 153 15.09 -4.67 2.69
C ASN A 153 15.91 -3.93 1.65
N HIS A 154 15.81 -4.28 0.35
CA HIS A 154 16.53 -3.57 -0.70
C HIS A 154 16.18 -2.08 -0.74
N ASP A 155 14.91 -1.73 -0.60
CA ASP A 155 14.48 -0.32 -0.60
C ASP A 155 14.83 0.38 0.72
N CYS A 156 14.75 -0.30 1.86
CA CYS A 156 15.19 0.24 3.16
C CYS A 156 16.72 0.42 3.23
N THR A 157 17.51 -0.47 2.61
CA THR A 157 18.99 -0.38 2.62
C THR A 157 19.53 0.84 1.85
N LYS A 158 18.70 1.53 1.06
CA LYS A 158 19.11 2.81 0.47
C LYS A 158 19.30 3.92 1.51
N TYR A 159 18.69 3.75 2.69
CA TYR A 159 18.73 4.71 3.79
C TYR A 159 19.61 4.21 4.94
N ILE A 160 20.70 3.47 4.66
CA ILE A 160 21.66 3.04 5.69
C ILE A 160 22.24 4.27 6.39
N VAL A 161 21.63 4.61 7.51
CA VAL A 161 22.20 5.45 8.56
C VAL A 161 22.85 4.46 9.52
N SER A 162 24.08 4.04 9.19
CA SER A 162 24.85 3.25 10.16
C SER A 162 25.44 4.22 11.19
N PRO A 163 25.48 3.86 12.49
CA PRO A 163 26.16 4.66 13.50
C PRO A 163 27.61 5.01 13.12
N GLN A 164 28.27 4.11 12.38
CA GLN A 164 29.63 4.32 11.85
C GLN A 164 29.71 5.42 10.78
N LEU A 165 28.71 5.50 9.89
CA LEU A 165 28.67 6.57 8.89
C LEU A 165 28.32 7.89 9.55
N GLU A 166 27.43 7.91 10.55
CA GLU A 166 27.09 9.14 11.29
C GLU A 166 28.26 9.70 12.11
N GLN A 167 29.27 8.89 12.43
CA GLN A 167 30.51 9.36 13.08
C GLN A 167 31.40 10.17 12.13
N LEU A 168 31.16 10.14 10.82
CA LEU A 168 31.88 10.98 9.86
C LEU A 168 31.24 12.37 9.79
N ASP A 169 32.04 13.44 9.90
CA ASP A 169 31.57 14.84 9.89
C ASP A 169 30.58 15.15 8.76
N SER A 170 30.84 14.60 7.57
CA SER A 170 30.00 14.79 6.37
C SER A 170 28.57 14.26 6.51
N TYR A 171 28.36 13.23 7.33
CA TYR A 171 27.07 12.58 7.56
C TYR A 171 26.52 12.84 8.97
N PHE A 172 27.25 13.58 9.80
CA PHE A 172 26.84 13.91 11.16
C PHE A 172 25.48 14.62 11.17
N LEU A 173 24.53 14.05 11.93
CA LEU A 173 23.15 14.52 12.06
C LEU A 173 22.37 14.61 10.73
N LEU A 174 22.78 13.86 9.69
CA LEU A 174 22.11 13.92 8.39
C LEU A 174 20.64 13.52 8.47
N TYR A 175 20.33 12.46 9.23
CA TYR A 175 18.96 11.98 9.44
C TYR A 175 18.05 13.08 9.99
N ILE A 176 18.45 13.66 11.13
CA ILE A 176 17.62 14.65 11.82
C ILE A 176 17.53 15.95 11.02
N LYS A 177 18.59 16.36 10.30
CA LYS A 177 18.58 17.51 9.39
C LYS A 177 17.54 17.35 8.27
N GLN A 178 17.37 16.14 7.75
CA GLN A 178 16.33 15.87 6.75
C GLN A 178 14.93 15.89 7.37
N LYS A 179 14.79 15.30 8.57
CA LYS A 179 13.51 15.22 9.27
C LYS A 179 12.99 16.58 9.72
N PHE A 180 13.87 17.47 10.19
CA PHE A 180 13.51 18.83 10.61
C PHE A 180 12.91 19.69 9.49
N LYS A 181 13.17 19.37 8.21
CA LYS A 181 12.55 20.06 7.07
C LYS A 181 11.02 19.88 7.02
N TYR A 182 10.51 18.82 7.64
CA TYR A 182 9.10 18.49 7.66
C TYR A 182 8.41 18.85 8.97
N LEU A 183 9.16 19.34 9.97
CA LEU A 183 8.62 19.80 11.26
C LEU A 183 8.23 21.27 11.17
N GLU A 184 7.12 21.63 11.84
CA GLU A 184 6.70 23.03 11.95
C GLU A 184 7.71 23.84 12.78
N GLU A 185 7.82 25.15 12.53
CA GLU A 185 8.77 26.02 13.24
C GLU A 185 8.65 25.92 14.77
N LYS A 186 7.41 25.82 15.28
CA LYS A 186 7.13 25.68 16.71
C LYS A 186 7.66 24.37 17.32
N GLU A 187 7.82 23.34 16.50
CA GLU A 187 8.29 22.02 16.92
C GLU A 187 9.82 21.91 16.92
N GLN A 188 10.51 22.82 16.24
CA GLN A 188 11.96 22.87 16.14
C GLN A 188 12.64 23.34 17.44
N VAL A 189 11.87 23.91 18.38
CA VAL A 189 12.34 24.19 19.74
C VAL A 189 12.34 22.87 20.54
N VAL A 190 13.53 22.30 20.70
CA VAL A 190 13.72 20.97 21.29
C VAL A 190 14.64 20.99 22.52
N ILE A 191 14.46 19.99 23.38
CA ILE A 191 15.36 19.63 24.46
C ILE A 191 16.15 18.40 24.02
N LEU A 192 17.46 18.42 24.26
CA LEU A 192 18.32 17.25 24.10
C LEU A 192 18.24 16.39 25.36
N MET A 193 17.94 15.10 25.18
CA MET A 193 17.96 14.08 26.21
C MET A 193 19.09 13.10 25.90
N LEU A 194 19.78 12.68 26.95
CA LEU A 194 20.92 11.77 26.88
C LEU A 194 20.59 10.53 27.69
N ASP A 195 20.84 9.36 27.13
CA ASP A 195 20.70 8.08 27.82
C ASP A 195 21.87 7.15 27.46
N GLU A 196 22.18 6.21 28.35
CA GLU A 196 23.23 5.21 28.13
C GLU A 196 22.64 3.81 28.17
N VAL A 197 22.79 3.08 27.06
CA VAL A 197 22.30 1.70 26.94
C VAL A 197 23.49 0.76 26.98
N HIS A 198 23.59 -0.05 28.04
CA HIS A 198 24.59 -1.11 28.11
C HIS A 198 24.31 -2.18 27.06
N ILE A 199 25.31 -2.46 26.24
CA ILE A 199 25.26 -3.48 25.19
C ILE A 199 26.25 -4.59 25.50
N LYS A 200 26.00 -5.77 24.95
CA LYS A 200 26.97 -6.86 25.06
C LYS A 200 28.19 -6.51 24.21
N GLU A 201 29.37 -6.64 24.79
CA GLU A 201 30.64 -6.51 24.07
C GLU A 201 30.84 -7.69 23.11
N TYR A 202 30.78 -7.42 21.81
CA TYR A 202 31.19 -8.36 20.76
C TYR A 202 31.53 -7.61 19.48
N PHE A 203 32.34 -8.22 18.62
CA PHE A 203 32.51 -7.78 17.24
C PHE A 203 31.57 -8.55 16.33
N ASP A 204 30.91 -7.85 15.41
CA ASP A 204 30.05 -8.47 14.41
C ASP A 204 30.55 -8.13 13.01
N TYR A 205 30.79 -9.15 12.21
CA TYR A 205 31.32 -9.01 10.86
C TYR A 205 30.19 -9.19 9.85
N LYS A 206 29.78 -8.08 9.22
CA LYS A 206 28.72 -8.05 8.21
C LYS A 206 29.21 -7.29 6.98
N ASP A 207 28.93 -7.84 5.80
CA ASP A 207 29.20 -7.21 4.50
C ASP A 207 30.63 -6.65 4.33
N CYS A 208 31.64 -7.43 4.69
CA CYS A 208 33.06 -7.02 4.68
C CYS A 208 33.42 -5.86 5.62
N SER A 209 32.55 -5.52 6.58
CA SER A 209 32.78 -4.49 7.59
C SER A 209 32.67 -5.05 9.02
N THR A 210 33.52 -4.56 9.92
CA THR A 210 33.41 -4.82 11.36
C THR A 210 32.46 -3.81 11.98
N SER A 211 31.33 -4.28 12.46
CA SER A 211 30.35 -3.53 13.24
C SER A 211 30.58 -3.74 14.75
N CYS A 212 30.08 -2.80 15.56
CA CYS A 212 30.22 -2.75 17.04
C CYS A 212 31.60 -2.32 17.57
N MET A 213 32.41 -1.64 16.77
CA MET A 213 33.59 -0.93 17.30
C MET A 213 33.14 0.29 18.12
N SER A 214 33.82 0.52 19.25
CA SER A 214 33.63 1.73 20.04
C SER A 214 34.19 2.95 19.31
N TYR A 215 33.61 4.13 19.57
CA TYR A 215 34.13 5.40 19.05
C TYR A 215 35.43 5.82 19.74
N ASP A 216 35.54 5.56 21.05
CA ASP A 216 36.65 6.00 21.90
C ASP A 216 37.88 5.08 21.85
N SER A 217 37.74 3.86 21.32
CA SER A 217 38.85 2.90 21.24
C SER A 217 38.69 1.89 20.10
N GLU A 218 39.77 1.16 19.77
CA GLU A 218 39.71 0.05 18.80
C GLU A 218 39.03 -1.22 19.37
N THR A 219 38.44 -1.13 20.57
CA THR A 219 37.78 -2.26 21.24
C THR A 219 36.29 -2.34 20.90
N SER A 220 35.64 -3.42 21.35
CA SER A 220 34.20 -3.56 21.22
C SER A 220 33.47 -2.58 22.14
N ALA A 221 32.41 -1.95 21.65
CA ALA A 221 31.59 -1.07 22.48
C ALA A 221 30.90 -1.85 23.62
N SER A 222 30.94 -1.29 24.83
CA SER A 222 30.30 -1.82 26.04
C SER A 222 28.96 -1.12 26.32
N SER A 223 28.78 0.07 25.76
CA SER A 223 27.60 0.91 25.89
C SER A 223 27.33 1.66 24.58
N ALA A 224 26.10 2.14 24.43
CA ALA A 224 25.72 3.05 23.37
C ALA A 224 25.07 4.28 24.02
N GLN A 225 25.69 5.44 23.80
CA GLN A 225 25.13 6.72 24.20
C GLN A 225 24.06 7.12 23.18
N ASP A 226 22.82 7.21 23.62
CA ASP A 226 21.68 7.63 22.82
C ASP A 226 21.38 9.11 23.05
N PHE A 227 21.34 9.86 21.96
CA PHE A 227 20.98 11.27 21.91
C PHE A 227 19.57 11.38 21.33
N MET A 228 18.61 11.77 22.15
CA MET A 228 17.23 11.97 21.73
C MET A 228 16.86 13.46 21.76
N VAL A 229 16.03 13.90 20.83
CA VAL A 229 15.40 15.22 20.91
C VAL A 229 13.93 15.08 21.21
N LYS A 230 13.43 15.98 22.05
CA LYS A 230 12.00 16.11 22.36
C LYS A 230 11.58 17.54 22.15
N SER A 231 10.48 17.75 21.41
CA SER A 231 9.90 19.08 21.28
C SER A 231 9.36 19.57 22.63
N ILE A 232 9.51 20.86 22.89
CA ILE A 232 8.93 21.50 24.08
C ILE A 232 7.42 21.70 23.88
N VAL A 233 7.00 21.96 22.64
CA VAL A 233 5.64 22.41 22.32
C VAL A 233 4.75 21.25 21.84
N SER A 234 5.34 20.19 21.26
CA SER A 234 4.59 19.04 20.77
C SER A 234 5.02 17.71 21.41
N GLN A 235 4.30 16.65 21.08
CA GLN A 235 4.63 15.28 21.52
C GLN A 235 5.78 14.67 20.72
N TYR A 236 6.37 15.42 19.78
CA TYR A 236 7.48 14.93 18.96
C TYR A 236 8.66 14.53 19.83
N LYS A 237 9.10 13.28 19.68
CA LYS A 237 10.28 12.71 20.32
C LYS A 237 10.94 11.75 19.33
N ASP A 238 12.26 11.81 19.23
CA ASP A 238 13.00 10.96 18.31
C ASP A 238 14.46 10.76 18.73
N ALA A 239 15.05 9.64 18.30
CA ALA A 239 16.48 9.40 18.40
C ALA A 239 17.20 10.15 17.28
N VAL A 240 18.28 10.82 17.63
CA VAL A 240 19.01 11.75 16.75
C VAL A 240 20.39 11.27 16.42
N HIS A 241 21.05 10.64 17.38
CA HIS A 241 22.36 10.05 17.18
C HIS A 241 22.59 8.94 18.20
N ILE A 242 23.28 7.88 17.78
CA ILE A 242 23.68 6.79 18.66
C ILE A 242 25.20 6.64 18.54
N LEU A 243 25.89 6.83 19.66
CA LEU A 243 27.34 6.76 19.73
C LEU A 243 27.76 5.50 20.52
N PRO A 244 28.27 4.44 19.85
CA PRO A 244 28.83 3.28 20.52
C PRO A 244 30.13 3.64 21.23
N VAL A 245 30.28 3.30 22.50
CA VAL A 245 31.38 3.71 23.37
C VAL A 245 31.78 2.59 24.32
N HIS A 246 33.05 2.55 24.72
CA HIS A 246 33.56 1.67 25.76
C HIS A 246 33.64 2.39 27.10
N THR A 247 34.13 3.64 27.10
CA THR A 247 34.21 4.53 28.26
C THR A 247 33.97 5.98 27.85
N VAL A 248 32.90 6.61 28.33
CA VAL A 248 32.62 8.02 28.03
C VAL A 248 33.21 8.93 29.11
N SER A 249 34.04 9.87 28.69
CA SER A 249 34.43 10.99 29.54
C SER A 249 33.53 12.21 29.27
N GLY A 250 33.26 13.01 30.31
CA GLY A 250 32.45 14.22 30.17
C GLY A 250 33.01 15.24 29.17
N ASN A 251 34.32 15.21 28.91
CA ASN A 251 34.97 16.08 27.93
C ASN A 251 34.59 15.69 26.50
N VAL A 252 34.60 14.38 26.17
CA VAL A 252 34.19 13.88 24.85
C VAL A 252 32.72 14.20 24.58
N LEU A 253 31.87 14.02 25.58
CA LEU A 253 30.45 14.37 25.47
C LEU A 253 30.25 15.88 25.26
N HIS A 254 31.01 16.70 25.96
CA HIS A 254 30.97 18.16 25.79
C HIS A 254 31.48 18.59 24.43
N GLU A 255 32.55 17.99 23.90
CA GLU A 255 33.02 18.23 22.53
C GLU A 255 31.95 17.88 21.51
N PHE A 256 31.27 16.75 21.67
CA PHE A 256 30.20 16.30 20.77
C PHE A 256 28.98 17.23 20.77
N ILE A 257 28.65 17.81 21.93
CA ILE A 257 27.57 18.81 22.06
C ILE A 257 28.03 20.19 21.54
N LYS A 258 29.32 20.50 21.70
CA LYS A 258 29.92 21.78 21.33
C LYS A 258 30.39 21.83 19.88
N GLU A 259 30.50 20.71 19.15
CA GLU A 259 30.74 20.70 17.70
C GLU A 259 29.55 21.32 16.96
N LYS A 260 29.54 22.65 17.02
CA LYS A 260 28.95 23.69 16.19
C LYS A 260 29.54 25.04 16.62
#